data_AF-A0AAV5YSJ0-F1
#
_entry.id   AF-A0AAV5YSJ0-F1
#
_cell.length_a   1.000
_cell.length_b   1.000
_cell.length_c   1.000
_cell.angle_alpha   90.00
_cell.angle_beta   90.00
_cell.angle_gamma   90.00
#
_symmetry.space_group_name_H-M   'P 1'
#
loop_
_entity.id
_entity.type
_entity.pdbx_description
1 polymer ?
#
loop_
_entity_poly.entity_id
_entity_poly.type
_entity_poly.pdbx_seq_one_letter_code
_entity_poly.pdbx_strand_id
1 'polypeptide(L)'
;MANMVVRTARALRLRCPNCGAGPVTVRWFAMRPACPRCRLRLDRGEPDYFLGAIVFNMAFAEAVFAVGLTLFLIWTWPHPPWDTLYYVGIAGMIAAPIFFYPFSKLCWLAFDLTFRPLRPEDLAPPPTAPSDSARA
;
A
#
# COMPACT_ATOMS: atom_id res chain seq x y z
N MET A 1 1.44 15.10 -13.69
CA MET A 1 2.26 13.87 -13.57
C MET A 1 3.28 13.92 -12.42
N ALA A 2 4.04 15.01 -12.19
CA ALA A 2 5.05 15.08 -11.12
C ALA A 2 4.53 14.70 -9.71
N ASN A 3 3.31 15.14 -9.36
CA ASN A 3 2.70 14.82 -8.06
C ASN A 3 2.34 13.32 -7.90
N MET A 4 2.06 12.62 -8.99
CA MET A 4 1.75 11.18 -8.95
C MET A 4 3.00 10.37 -8.59
N VAL A 5 4.11 10.65 -9.28
CA VAL A 5 5.40 9.97 -9.04
C VAL A 5 5.85 10.14 -7.59
N VAL A 6 5.74 11.35 -7.04
CA VAL A 6 6.09 11.64 -5.64
C VAL A 6 5.21 10.88 -4.66
N ARG A 7 3.90 10.77 -4.93
CA ARG A 7 2.96 10.04 -4.07
C ARG A 7 3.23 8.54 -4.07
N THR A 8 3.44 7.95 -5.25
CA THR A 8 3.79 6.53 -5.38
C THR A 8 5.14 6.22 -4.72
N ALA A 9 6.15 7.06 -4.90
CA ALA A 9 7.45 6.88 -4.24
C ALA A 9 7.35 6.93 -2.70
N ARG A 10 6.45 7.76 -2.15
CA ARG A 10 6.17 7.79 -0.70
C ARG A 10 5.44 6.53 -0.24
N ALA A 11 4.48 6.05 -1.02
CA ALA A 11 3.75 4.81 -0.74
C ALA A 11 4.68 3.59 -0.69
N LEU A 12 5.61 3.48 -1.65
CA LEU A 12 6.63 2.43 -1.70
C LEU A 12 7.61 2.47 -0.51
N ARG A 13 7.70 3.61 0.20
CA ARG A 13 8.50 3.76 1.42
C ARG A 13 7.68 3.64 2.70
N LEU A 14 6.44 3.16 2.61
CA LEU A 14 5.49 3.04 3.73
C LEU A 14 5.21 4.37 4.45
N ARG A 15 5.27 5.48 3.69
CA ARG A 15 4.96 6.83 4.16
C ARG A 15 3.63 7.31 3.60
N CYS A 16 3.02 8.28 4.27
CA CYS A 16 1.81 8.94 3.80
C CYS A 16 2.01 9.48 2.38
N PRO A 17 1.18 9.08 1.40
CA PRO A 17 1.31 9.56 0.02
C PRO A 17 1.16 11.10 -0.07
N ASN A 18 0.24 11.67 0.71
CA ASN A 18 -0.05 13.09 0.68
C ASN A 18 1.06 13.98 1.27
N CYS A 19 1.48 13.73 2.52
CA CYS A 19 2.42 14.62 3.22
C CYS A 19 3.83 14.04 3.43
N GLY A 20 4.04 12.75 3.13
CA GLY A 20 5.32 12.07 3.30
C GLY A 20 5.70 11.73 4.75
N ALA A 21 4.83 11.95 5.73
CA ALA A 21 5.06 11.51 7.12
C ALA A 21 4.89 9.99 7.26
N GLY A 22 5.65 9.37 8.15
CA GLY A 22 5.53 7.93 8.40
C GLY A 22 6.61 7.40 9.35
N PRO A 23 6.61 6.08 9.61
CA PRO A 23 5.75 5.07 8.97
C PRO A 23 4.27 5.18 9.36
N VAL A 24 3.38 4.97 8.40
CA VAL A 24 1.91 4.97 8.63
C VAL A 24 1.34 3.56 8.86
N THR A 25 2.13 2.53 8.59
CA THR A 25 1.88 1.14 8.96
C THR A 25 2.44 0.88 10.35
N VAL A 26 1.60 0.39 11.28
CA VAL A 26 2.03 0.04 12.66
C VAL A 26 2.50 -1.41 12.76
N ARG A 27 1.89 -2.30 11.99
CA ARG A 27 2.32 -3.70 11.78
C ARG A 27 2.15 -4.01 10.30
N TRP A 28 2.70 -5.14 9.84
CA TRP A 28 2.62 -5.52 8.43
C TRP A 28 1.18 -5.57 7.88
N PHE A 29 0.24 -6.02 8.72
CA PHE A 29 -1.19 -6.10 8.39
C PHE A 29 -2.04 -4.99 9.01
N ALA A 30 -1.43 -4.07 9.77
CA ALA A 30 -2.16 -3.03 10.49
C ALA A 30 -1.66 -1.64 10.12
N MET A 31 -2.59 -0.80 9.67
CA MET A 31 -2.34 0.59 9.30
C MET A 31 -2.98 1.52 10.33
N ARG A 32 -2.39 2.69 10.56
CA ARG A 32 -3.02 3.70 11.40
C ARG A 32 -4.37 4.11 10.78
N PRO A 33 -5.37 4.49 11.59
CA PRO A 33 -6.63 5.01 11.04
C PRO A 33 -6.42 6.33 10.30
N ALA A 34 -5.50 7.17 10.80
CA ALA A 34 -5.16 8.46 10.18
C ALA A 34 -3.65 8.74 10.22
N CYS A 35 -3.18 9.57 9.29
CA CYS A 35 -1.81 10.07 9.28
C CYS A 35 -1.56 11.01 10.48
N PRO A 36 -0.49 10.83 11.27
CA PRO A 36 -0.24 11.66 12.45
C PRO A 36 0.10 13.13 12.14
N ARG A 37 0.53 13.43 10.90
CA ARG A 37 0.91 14.79 10.49
C ARG A 37 -0.22 15.54 9.79
N CYS A 38 -0.76 14.98 8.72
CA CYS A 38 -1.79 15.65 7.92
C CYS A 38 -3.22 15.22 8.27
N ARG A 39 -3.42 14.29 9.21
CA ARG A 39 -4.72 13.74 9.64
C ARG A 39 -5.55 13.04 8.55
N LEU A 40 -4.98 12.80 7.37
CA LEU A 40 -5.63 12.01 6.32
C LEU A 40 -6.04 10.65 6.87
N ARG A 41 -7.34 10.33 6.81
CA ARG A 41 -7.88 8.99 7.05
C ARG A 41 -7.35 8.05 5.97
N LEU A 42 -6.62 7.02 6.36
CA LEU A 42 -5.91 6.16 5.41
C LEU A 42 -6.83 5.19 4.67
N ASP A 43 -8.03 4.98 5.21
CA ASP A 43 -9.18 4.29 4.61
C ASP A 43 -10.15 5.25 3.91
N ARG A 44 -9.83 6.55 3.84
CA ARG A 44 -10.72 7.63 3.35
C ARG A 44 -12.07 7.72 4.07
N GLY A 45 -12.28 6.97 5.16
CA GLY A 45 -13.56 6.84 5.84
C GLY A 45 -14.65 6.13 5.06
N GLU A 46 -14.30 5.41 3.98
CA GLU A 46 -15.25 4.65 3.17
C GLU A 46 -15.26 3.18 3.61
N PRO A 47 -16.43 2.53 3.73
CA PRO A 47 -16.49 1.09 3.90
C PRO A 47 -15.87 0.41 2.68
N ASP A 48 -15.11 -0.68 2.90
CA ASP A 48 -14.49 -1.48 1.86
C ASP A 48 -13.54 -0.71 0.90
N TYR A 49 -13.01 0.43 1.34
CA TYR A 49 -12.09 1.26 0.56
C TYR A 49 -10.90 0.48 -0.02
N PHE A 50 -10.45 -0.57 0.67
CA PHE A 50 -9.29 -1.36 0.28
C PHE A 50 -9.57 -2.42 -0.79
N LEU A 51 -10.76 -2.45 -1.39
CA LEU A 51 -11.03 -3.34 -2.53
C LEU A 51 -10.03 -3.09 -3.68
N GLY A 52 -9.75 -1.82 -3.98
CA GLY A 52 -8.73 -1.49 -4.99
C GLY A 52 -7.31 -1.91 -4.60
N ALA A 53 -7.00 -1.97 -3.31
CA ALA A 53 -5.71 -2.47 -2.83
C ALA A 53 -5.51 -3.97 -3.10
N ILE A 54 -6.59 -4.75 -3.22
CA ILE A 54 -6.51 -6.17 -3.61
C ILE A 54 -5.99 -6.28 -5.05
N VAL A 55 -6.53 -5.48 -5.97
CA VAL A 55 -6.09 -5.44 -7.37
C VAL A 55 -4.62 -5.06 -7.47
N PHE A 56 -4.19 -4.05 -6.73
CA PHE A 56 -2.77 -3.67 -6.68
C PHE A 56 -1.88 -4.79 -6.11
N ASN A 57 -2.37 -5.55 -5.13
CA ASN A 57 -1.63 -6.65 -4.53
C ASN A 57 -1.43 -7.80 -5.51
N MET A 58 -2.48 -8.18 -6.23
CA MET A 58 -2.40 -9.18 -7.30
C MET A 58 -1.46 -8.71 -8.41
N ALA A 59 -1.62 -7.48 -8.89
CA ALA A 59 -0.75 -6.91 -9.92
C ALA A 59 0.73 -6.94 -9.51
N PHE A 60 1.07 -6.61 -8.26
CA PHE A 60 2.45 -6.72 -7.78
C PHE A 60 2.94 -8.16 -7.70
N ALA A 61 2.14 -9.08 -7.14
CA ALA A 61 2.53 -10.48 -7.01
C ALA A 61 2.73 -11.14 -8.39
N GLU A 62 1.80 -10.92 -9.32
CA GLU A 62 1.86 -11.44 -10.69
C GLU A 62 3.01 -10.84 -11.48
N ALA A 63 3.23 -9.53 -11.40
CA ALA A 63 4.33 -8.88 -12.11
C ALA A 63 5.69 -9.40 -11.62
N VAL A 64 5.88 -9.52 -10.30
CA VAL A 64 7.13 -10.05 -9.73
C VAL A 64 7.34 -11.50 -10.14
N PHE A 65 6.28 -12.31 -10.14
CA PHE A 65 6.39 -13.69 -10.58
C PHE A 65 6.68 -13.82 -12.07
N ALA A 66 5.95 -13.10 -12.94
CA ALA A 66 6.16 -13.15 -14.38
C ALA A 66 7.59 -12.74 -14.74
N VAL A 67 8.04 -11.59 -14.22
CA VAL A 67 9.42 -11.10 -14.44
C VAL A 67 10.44 -12.08 -13.87
N GLY A 68 10.24 -12.55 -12.62
CA GLY A 68 11.15 -13.49 -11.97
C GLY A 68 11.28 -14.82 -12.71
N LEU A 69 10.15 -15.40 -13.12
CA LEU A 69 10.09 -16.63 -13.90
C LEU A 69 10.80 -16.46 -15.25
N THR A 70 10.48 -15.39 -15.99
CA THR A 70 11.11 -15.11 -17.29
C THR A 70 12.62 -14.97 -17.16
N LEU A 71 13.11 -14.16 -16.20
CA LEU A 71 14.55 -13.96 -15.99
C LEU A 71 15.25 -15.27 -15.58
N PHE A 72 14.62 -16.07 -14.72
CA PHE A 72 15.17 -17.34 -14.29
C PHE A 72 15.24 -18.36 -15.42
N LEU A 73 14.21 -18.44 -16.27
CA LEU A 73 14.21 -19.30 -17.45
C LEU A 73 15.29 -18.89 -18.45
N ILE A 74 15.46 -17.59 -18.71
CA ILE A 74 16.54 -17.09 -19.56
C ILE A 74 17.91 -17.51 -19.01
N TRP A 75 18.10 -17.43 -17.69
CA TRP A 75 19.36 -17.76 -17.04
C TRP A 75 19.67 -19.26 -17.01
N THR A 76 18.65 -20.12 -16.90
CA THR A 76 18.80 -21.58 -16.78
C THR A 76 18.63 -22.35 -18.08
N TRP A 77 18.33 -21.66 -19.19
CA TRP A 77 18.19 -22.26 -20.51
C TRP A 77 19.52 -22.89 -20.98
N PRO A 78 19.51 -24.09 -21.63
CA PRO A 78 18.37 -24.90 -22.09
C PRO A 78 17.86 -25.96 -21.09
N HIS A 79 18.42 -26.04 -19.89
CA HIS A 79 18.10 -27.08 -18.91
C HIS A 79 17.53 -26.48 -17.60
N PRO A 80 16.33 -25.88 -17.65
CA PRO A 80 15.72 -25.28 -16.46
C PRO A 80 15.38 -26.34 -15.39
N PRO A 81 15.70 -26.08 -14.11
CA PRO A 81 15.35 -26.97 -13.01
C PRO A 81 13.86 -26.81 -12.64
N TRP A 82 13.00 -27.59 -13.32
CA TRP A 82 11.53 -27.50 -13.18
C TRP A 82 11.02 -27.75 -11.75
N ASP A 83 11.61 -28.70 -11.02
CA ASP A 83 11.19 -28.98 -9.63
C ASP A 83 11.42 -27.77 -8.72
N THR A 84 12.58 -27.12 -8.84
CA THR A 84 12.90 -25.91 -8.10
C THR A 84 11.93 -24.79 -8.46
N LEU A 85 11.67 -24.58 -9.76
CA LEU A 85 10.71 -23.58 -10.23
C LEU A 85 9.31 -23.81 -9.69
N TYR A 86 8.85 -25.06 -9.63
CA TYR A 86 7.53 -25.41 -9.11
C TYR A 86 7.40 -25.08 -7.62
N TYR A 87 8.31 -25.58 -6.78
CA TYR A 87 8.22 -25.37 -5.33
C TYR A 87 8.50 -23.92 -4.93
N VAL A 88 9.49 -23.26 -5.55
CA VAL A 88 9.77 -21.84 -5.33
C VAL A 88 8.63 -20.97 -5.85
N GLY A 89 8.03 -21.34 -6.99
CA GLY A 89 6.89 -20.64 -7.55
C GLY A 89 5.67 -20.66 -6.63
N ILE A 90 5.32 -21.82 -6.07
CA ILE A 90 4.24 -21.95 -5.08
C ILE A 90 4.55 -21.12 -3.84
N ALA A 91 5.73 -21.28 -3.25
CA ALA A 91 6.13 -20.53 -2.07
C ALA A 91 6.11 -19.01 -2.33
N GLY A 92 6.61 -18.59 -3.49
CA GLY A 92 6.62 -17.20 -3.95
C GLY A 92 5.21 -16.63 -4.12
N MET A 93 4.29 -17.39 -4.72
CA MET A 93 2.90 -16.98 -4.91
C MET A 93 2.12 -16.81 -3.61
N ILE A 94 2.47 -17.56 -2.58
CA ILE A 94 1.89 -17.40 -1.24
C ILE A 94 2.54 -16.22 -0.50
N ALA A 95 3.87 -16.12 -0.57
CA ALA A 95 4.63 -15.11 0.17
C ALA A 95 4.47 -13.70 -0.43
N ALA A 96 4.38 -13.57 -1.75
CA ALA A 96 4.28 -12.28 -2.44
C ALA A 96 3.08 -11.43 -2.00
N PRO A 97 1.82 -11.90 -2.00
CA PRO A 97 0.68 -11.08 -1.57
C PRO A 97 0.82 -10.65 -0.11
N ILE A 98 1.32 -11.54 0.77
CA ILE A 98 1.61 -11.23 2.17
C ILE A 98 2.65 -10.10 2.29
N PHE A 99 3.75 -10.21 1.54
CA PHE A 99 4.80 -9.19 1.53
C PHE A 99 4.30 -7.86 0.97
N PHE A 100 3.58 -7.87 -0.15
CA PHE A 100 3.12 -6.67 -0.83
C PHE A 100 1.90 -6.02 -0.17
N TYR A 101 1.20 -6.69 0.75
CA TYR A 101 -0.04 -6.21 1.38
C TYR A 101 0.00 -4.73 1.83
N PRO A 102 0.96 -4.28 2.68
CA PRO A 102 1.01 -2.89 3.12
C PRO A 102 1.32 -1.90 1.98
N PHE A 103 2.12 -2.32 1.00
CA PHE A 103 2.47 -1.50 -0.17
C PHE A 103 1.26 -1.30 -1.07
N SER A 104 0.47 -2.36 -1.32
CA SER A 104 -0.74 -2.30 -2.14
C SER A 104 -1.75 -1.30 -1.59
N LYS A 105 -1.97 -1.29 -0.26
CA LYS A 105 -2.87 -0.33 0.40
C LYS A 105 -2.43 1.13 0.21
N LEU A 106 -1.12 1.39 0.32
CA LEU A 106 -0.60 2.76 0.17
C LEU A 106 -0.49 3.19 -1.29
N CYS A 107 -0.18 2.27 -2.20
CA CYS A 107 -0.17 2.52 -3.64
C CYS A 107 -1.59 2.79 -4.15
N TRP A 108 -2.58 2.04 -3.66
CA TRP A 108 -3.99 2.34 -3.90
C TRP A 108 -4.36 3.73 -3.42
N LEU A 109 -4.04 4.09 -2.16
CA LEU A 109 -4.31 5.43 -1.64
C LEU A 109 -3.59 6.54 -2.45
N ALA A 110 -2.36 6.30 -2.89
CA ALA A 110 -1.61 7.25 -3.73
C ALA A 110 -2.25 7.44 -5.11
N PHE A 111 -2.70 6.33 -5.71
CA PHE A 111 -3.43 6.31 -6.97
C PHE A 111 -4.76 7.05 -6.83
N ASP A 112 -5.59 6.66 -5.86
CA ASP A 112 -6.88 7.29 -5.55
C ASP A 112 -6.73 8.79 -5.34
N LEU A 113 -5.78 9.25 -4.51
CA LEU A 113 -5.56 10.68 -4.29
C LEU A 113 -5.21 11.46 -5.57
N THR A 114 -4.66 10.79 -6.59
CA THR A 114 -4.32 11.41 -7.89
C THR A 114 -5.57 11.67 -8.72
N PHE A 115 -6.60 10.83 -8.62
CA PHE A 115 -7.88 10.98 -9.34
C PHE A 115 -8.95 11.69 -8.51
N ARG A 116 -8.99 11.42 -7.20
CA ARG A 116 -9.87 12.03 -6.20
C ARG A 116 -9.00 12.87 -5.25
N PRO A 117 -8.82 14.17 -5.54
CA PRO A 117 -8.02 15.05 -4.69
C PRO A 117 -8.51 15.04 -3.25
N LEU A 118 -7.59 15.35 -2.34
CA LEU A 118 -7.90 15.42 -0.91
C LEU A 118 -8.95 16.49 -0.64
N ARG A 119 -10.01 16.12 0.08
CA ARG A 119 -11.05 17.03 0.55
C ARG A 119 -11.07 17.07 2.09
N PRO A 120 -11.63 18.12 2.70
CA PRO A 120 -11.67 18.27 4.15
C PRO A 120 -12.37 17.11 4.89
N GLU A 121 -13.39 16.51 4.29
CA GLU A 121 -14.13 15.36 4.85
C GLU A 121 -13.26 14.10 5.02
N ASP A 122 -12.15 14.01 4.30
CA ASP A 122 -11.23 12.88 4.35
C ASP A 122 -10.21 12.99 5.49
N LEU A 123 -10.24 14.11 6.22
CA LEU A 123 -9.39 14.37 7.38
C LEU A 123 -10.10 13.93 8.66
N ALA A 124 -9.38 13.23 9.54
CA ALA A 124 -9.87 12.96 10.88
C ALA A 124 -10.11 14.31 11.62
N PRO A 125 -11.16 14.45 12.44
CA PRO A 125 -11.44 15.69 13.16
C PRO A 125 -10.21 16.18 13.94
N PRO A 126 -10.03 17.51 14.11
CA PRO A 126 -9.04 17.99 15.06
C PRO A 126 -9.37 17.43 16.45
N PRO A 127 -8.37 17.18 17.31
CA PRO A 127 -8.62 16.87 18.71
C PRO A 127 -9.55 17.95 19.28
N THR A 128 -10.71 17.56 19.79
CA THR A 128 -11.65 18.50 20.39
C THR A 128 -10.93 19.20 21.54
N ALA A 129 -10.94 20.54 21.56
CA ALA A 129 -10.52 21.29 22.74
C ALA A 129 -11.31 20.77 23.97
N PRO A 130 -10.70 20.69 25.16
CA PRO A 130 -11.41 20.27 26.36
C PRO A 130 -12.66 21.14 26.52
N SER A 131 -13.83 20.51 26.64
CA SER A 131 -15.10 21.21 26.75
C SER A 131 -15.14 22.02 28.05
N ASP A 132 -15.56 23.28 27.97
CA ASP A 132 -15.70 24.20 29.11
C ASP A 132 -16.70 23.71 30.19
N SER A 133 -17.43 22.62 29.93
CA SER A 133 -18.32 21.94 30.88
C SER A 133 -17.62 21.33 32.10
N ALA A 134 -16.28 21.29 32.13
CA ALA A 134 -15.50 20.87 33.29
C ALA A 134 -15.09 22.03 34.22
N ARG A 135 -15.55 23.26 33.94
CA ARG A 135 -15.17 24.49 34.66
C ARG A 135 -16.36 25.21 35.33
N ALA A 136 -17.51 24.55 35.43
CA ALA A 136 -18.71 25.03 36.12
C ALA A 136 -18.99 24.20 37.37
#